data_AF-A0AAJ2LN34-F1
#
_entry.id   AF-A0AAJ2LN34-F1
#
_cell.length_a   1.000
_cell.length_b   1.000
_cell.length_c   1.000
_cell.angle_alpha   90.00
_cell.angle_beta   90.00
_cell.angle_gamma   90.00
#
_symmetry.space_group_name_H-M   'P 1'
#
loop_
_entity.id
_entity.type
_entity.pdbx_description
1 polymer ?
#
loop_
_entity_poly.entity_id
_entity_poly.type
_entity_poly.pdbx_seq_one_letter_code
_entity_poly.pdbx_strand_id
1 'polypeptide(L)'
;MLKQLCGIALTGLMLSACSSMPTATNAIQRENNQFEVTGLGKSRVLATNNAISAANKTCRNSNPVVVNEEFKYNGIGDEKTGRIIE
;
A
#
# COMPACT_ATOMS: atom_id res chain seq x y z
N MET A 1 -10.32 29.42 -45.03
CA MET A 1 -10.17 28.09 -44.40
C MET A 1 -8.92 28.07 -43.50
N LEU A 2 -8.89 28.87 -42.43
CA LEU A 2 -7.69 29.06 -41.57
C LEU A 2 -8.03 29.01 -40.06
N LYS A 3 -9.15 28.36 -39.70
CA LYS A 3 -9.73 28.41 -38.33
C LYS A 3 -9.81 27.04 -37.64
N GLN A 4 -9.08 26.05 -38.16
CA GLN A 4 -9.09 24.65 -37.71
C GLN A 4 -7.69 24.14 -37.29
N LEU A 5 -6.70 25.04 -37.15
CA LEU A 5 -5.30 24.67 -36.87
C LEU A 5 -4.81 25.17 -35.50
N CYS A 6 -5.70 25.28 -34.52
CA CYS A 6 -5.33 25.67 -33.16
C CYS A 6 -6.20 24.89 -32.16
N GLY A 7 -5.61 23.89 -31.50
CA GLY A 7 -6.22 23.32 -30.30
C GLY A 7 -6.03 21.82 -30.07
N ILE A 8 -5.41 21.06 -30.98
CA ILE A 8 -5.00 19.67 -30.71
C ILE A 8 -3.70 19.68 -29.88
N ALA A 9 -3.74 20.23 -28.66
CA ALA A 9 -2.55 20.31 -27.79
C ALA A 9 -2.89 20.40 -26.29
N LEU A 10 -3.93 19.70 -25.81
CA LEU A 10 -4.24 19.68 -24.36
C LEU A 10 -4.51 18.30 -23.75
N THR A 11 -4.34 17.20 -24.48
CA THR A 11 -4.64 15.84 -23.96
C THR A 11 -3.44 15.11 -23.31
N GLY A 12 -2.28 15.77 -23.17
CA GLY A 12 -1.02 15.08 -22.80
C GLY A 12 -0.50 15.23 -21.36
N LEU A 13 -1.11 16.05 -20.49
CA LEU A 13 -0.45 16.46 -19.23
C LEU A 13 -1.08 15.94 -17.92
N MET A 14 -2.06 15.03 -17.96
CA MET A 14 -2.70 14.53 -16.74
C MET A 14 -2.80 13.01 -16.70
N LEU A 15 -1.74 12.30 -17.11
CA LEU A 15 -1.57 10.89 -16.77
C LEU A 15 -0.73 10.74 -15.50
N SER A 16 -1.20 11.30 -14.38
CA SER A 16 -0.68 10.99 -13.04
C SER A 16 -1.16 9.60 -12.59
N ALA A 17 -0.90 8.57 -13.39
CA ALA A 17 -1.24 7.21 -13.02
C ALA A 17 -0.36 6.78 -11.83
N CYS A 18 -0.99 6.63 -10.66
CA CYS A 18 -0.65 5.67 -9.60
C CYS A 18 0.83 5.58 -9.17
N SER A 19 1.50 6.72 -8.92
CA SER A 19 2.79 6.70 -8.19
C SER A 19 2.59 6.55 -6.67
N SER A 20 1.35 6.57 -6.19
CA SER A 20 1.01 6.42 -4.77
C SER A 20 0.96 4.94 -4.39
N MET A 21 2.08 4.39 -3.93
CA MET A 21 2.08 3.07 -3.31
C MET A 21 1.26 3.14 -2.00
N PRO A 22 0.18 2.35 -1.83
CA PRO A 22 -0.54 2.30 -0.56
C PRO A 22 0.38 1.77 0.54
N THR A 23 0.30 2.34 1.74
CA THR A 23 1.13 1.91 2.89
C THR A 23 0.46 0.82 3.72
N ALA A 24 -0.84 0.58 3.55
CA ALA A 24 -1.56 -0.52 4.17
C ALA A 24 -2.78 -0.91 3.31
N THR A 25 -3.25 -2.13 3.47
CA THR A 25 -4.50 -2.62 2.89
C THR A 25 -5.69 -2.32 3.80
N ASN A 26 -6.90 -2.44 3.26
CA ASN A 26 -8.11 -2.38 4.07
C ASN A 26 -8.16 -3.57 5.05
N ALA A 27 -8.72 -3.33 6.24
CA ALA A 27 -8.92 -4.39 7.21
C ALA A 27 -9.95 -5.41 6.73
N ILE A 28 -9.59 -6.68 6.77
CA ILE A 28 -10.46 -7.80 6.40
C ILE A 28 -10.98 -8.45 7.68
N GLN A 29 -12.30 -8.56 7.80
CA GLN A 29 -12.90 -9.22 8.95
C GLN A 29 -12.77 -10.74 8.81
N ARG A 30 -12.31 -11.39 9.87
CA ARG A 30 -12.17 -12.85 10.00
C ARG A 30 -13.13 -13.36 11.07
N GLU A 31 -13.19 -14.68 11.22
CA GLU A 31 -13.96 -15.32 12.27
C GLU A 31 -13.52 -14.85 13.68
N ASN A 32 -14.43 -14.98 14.65
CA ASN A 32 -14.19 -14.60 16.04
C ASN A 32 -13.87 -13.10 16.25
N ASN A 33 -14.44 -12.21 15.41
CA ASN A 33 -14.22 -10.75 15.47
C ASN A 33 -12.74 -10.35 15.32
N GLN A 34 -11.94 -11.19 14.65
CA GLN A 34 -10.55 -10.87 14.33
C GLN A 34 -10.49 -10.02 13.06
N PHE A 35 -9.48 -9.15 12.98
CA PHE A 35 -9.24 -8.32 11.81
C PHE A 35 -7.85 -8.60 11.27
N GLU A 36 -7.78 -8.91 9.99
CA GLU A 36 -6.53 -9.02 9.26
C GLU A 36 -6.21 -7.68 8.61
N VAL A 37 -5.02 -7.18 8.87
CA VAL A 37 -4.50 -5.96 8.25
C VAL A 37 -3.14 -6.27 7.64
N THR A 38 -2.87 -5.72 6.46
CA THR A 38 -1.55 -5.85 5.83
C THR A 38 -0.90 -4.49 5.73
N GLY A 39 0.24 -4.32 6.39
CA GLY A 39 1.10 -3.15 6.19
C GLY A 39 2.07 -3.39 5.05
N LEU A 40 2.26 -2.38 4.21
CA LEU A 40 3.14 -2.42 3.05
C LEU A 40 4.34 -1.50 3.29
N GLY A 41 5.55 -1.95 2.97
CA GLY A 41 6.77 -1.19 3.22
C GLY A 41 7.99 -1.79 2.54
N LYS A 42 9.03 -0.97 2.40
CA LYS A 42 10.32 -1.38 1.81
C LYS A 42 11.17 -2.26 2.73
N SER A 43 10.85 -2.27 4.03
CA SER A 43 11.49 -3.11 5.04
C SER A 43 10.44 -3.69 5.96
N ARG A 44 10.79 -4.79 6.65
CA ARG A 44 9.93 -5.45 7.64
C ARG A 44 9.42 -4.46 8.68
N VAL A 45 10.32 -3.66 9.26
CA VAL A 45 9.98 -2.68 10.31
C VAL A 45 8.95 -1.65 9.83
N LEU A 46 9.11 -1.14 8.60
CA LEU A 46 8.16 -0.18 8.05
C LEU A 46 6.80 -0.82 7.74
N ALA A 47 6.81 -2.05 7.19
CA ALA A 47 5.60 -2.80 6.95
C ALA A 47 4.83 -3.07 8.26
N THR A 48 5.53 -3.49 9.32
CA THR A 48 4.93 -3.73 10.65
C THR A 48 4.34 -2.45 11.24
N ASN A 49 5.07 -1.33 11.21
CA ASN A 49 4.57 -0.06 11.74
C ASN A 49 3.32 0.42 10.98
N ASN A 50 3.28 0.23 9.66
CA ASN A 50 2.11 0.56 8.86
C ASN A 50 0.93 -0.38 9.16
N ALA A 51 1.18 -1.67 9.38
CA ALA A 51 0.16 -2.63 9.79
C ALA A 51 -0.44 -2.27 11.17
N ILE A 52 0.39 -1.91 12.14
CA ILE A 52 -0.05 -1.47 13.48
C ILE A 52 -0.87 -0.18 13.38
N SER A 53 -0.42 0.78 12.57
CA SER A 53 -1.18 2.03 12.34
C SER A 53 -2.55 1.75 11.73
N ALA A 54 -2.64 0.82 10.77
CA ALA A 54 -3.90 0.38 10.19
C ALA A 54 -4.78 -0.36 11.21
N ALA A 55 -4.22 -1.27 12.03
CA ALA A 55 -4.93 -1.95 13.11
C ALA A 55 -5.54 -0.96 14.11
N ASN A 56 -4.76 0.02 14.56
CA ASN A 56 -5.22 1.06 15.49
C ASN A 56 -6.37 1.89 14.89
N LYS A 57 -6.31 2.23 13.60
CA LYS A 57 -7.41 2.93 12.91
C LYS A 57 -8.67 2.08 12.81
N THR A 58 -8.52 0.77 12.58
CA THR A 58 -9.64 -0.18 12.52
C THR A 58 -10.28 -0.36 13.90
N CYS A 59 -9.48 -0.55 14.93
CA CYS A 59 -9.95 -0.82 16.29
C CYS A 59 -10.39 0.45 17.05
N ARG A 60 -10.00 1.65 16.59
CA ARG A 60 -10.32 2.98 17.15
C ARG A 60 -10.07 3.08 18.65
N ASN A 61 -11.06 2.71 19.47
CA ASN A 61 -11.04 2.80 20.92
C ASN A 61 -10.56 1.50 21.61
N SER A 62 -10.45 0.41 20.86
CA SER A 62 -9.97 -0.88 21.35
C SER A 62 -8.49 -1.06 21.03
N ASN A 63 -7.73 -1.64 21.95
CA ASN A 63 -6.33 -1.96 21.70
C ASN A 63 -6.21 -3.25 20.87
N PRO A 64 -5.64 -3.22 19.66
CA PRO A 64 -5.49 -4.43 18.85
C PRO A 64 -4.49 -5.39 19.52
N VAL A 65 -4.81 -6.69 19.47
CA VAL A 65 -3.91 -7.77 19.90
C VAL A 65 -3.46 -8.53 18.67
N VAL A 66 -2.15 -8.67 18.48
CA VAL A 66 -1.58 -9.44 17.38
C VAL A 66 -1.75 -10.93 17.70
N VAL A 67 -2.63 -11.61 16.97
CA VAL A 67 -2.86 -13.06 17.14
C VAL A 67 -1.91 -13.85 16.24
N ASN A 68 -1.81 -13.46 14.97
CA ASN A 68 -0.93 -14.07 13.97
C ASN A 68 -0.22 -12.96 13.18
N GLU A 69 1.04 -13.20 12.82
CA GLU A 69 1.84 -12.31 11.99
C GLU A 69 2.48 -13.12 10.86
N GLU A 70 2.36 -12.65 9.62
CA GLU A 70 3.00 -13.24 8.45
C GLU A 70 3.66 -12.14 7.63
N PHE A 71 4.89 -12.38 7.17
CA PHE A 71 5.63 -11.46 6.30
C PHE A 71 5.84 -12.09 4.93
N LYS A 72 5.37 -11.39 3.89
CA LYS A 72 5.64 -11.75 2.49
C LYS A 72 6.53 -10.70 1.84
N TYR A 73 7.61 -11.17 1.24
CA TYR A 73 8.48 -10.35 0.41
C TYR A 73 8.04 -10.45 -1.04
N ASN A 74 7.31 -9.44 -1.51
CA ASN A 74 6.87 -9.37 -2.89
C ASN A 74 8.02 -8.82 -3.75
N GLY A 75 8.89 -9.71 -4.23
CA GLY A 75 9.96 -9.38 -5.16
C GLY A 75 11.18 -8.66 -4.57
N ILE A 76 11.34 -8.58 -3.25
CA ILE A 76 12.56 -8.04 -2.61
C ILE A 76 13.24 -9.18 -1.86
N GLY A 77 14.32 -9.71 -2.42
CA GLY A 77 15.06 -10.84 -1.87
C GLY A 77 15.85 -10.54 -0.61
N ASP A 78 16.21 -9.27 -0.41
CA ASP A 78 16.96 -8.82 0.75
C ASP A 78 16.81 -7.30 0.95
N GLU A 79 16.48 -6.91 2.18
CA GLU A 79 16.16 -5.54 2.60
C GLU A 79 17.36 -4.57 2.51
N LYS A 80 18.60 -5.08 2.46
CA LYS A 80 19.80 -4.27 2.28
C LYS A 80 20.16 -4.03 0.82
N THR A 81 19.89 -4.99 -0.04
CA THR A 81 20.38 -4.97 -1.43
C THR A 81 19.33 -4.60 -2.46
N GLY A 82 18.03 -4.63 -2.12
CA GLY A 82 16.95 -4.20 -3.00
C GLY A 82 16.83 -5.02 -4.29
N ARG A 83 17.43 -6.21 -4.35
CA ARG A 83 17.43 -7.08 -5.51
C ARG A 83 16.25 -8.05 -5.46
N ILE A 84 15.56 -8.17 -6.58
CA ILE A 84 14.61 -9.25 -6.84
C ILE A 84 15.45 -10.51 -7.05
N ILE A 85 15.23 -11.55 -6.24
CA ILE A 85 15.71 -12.89 -6.58
C ILE A 85 14.74 -13.40 -7.65
N GLU A 86 15.24 -13.51 -8.87
CA GLU A 86 14.61 -14.29 -9.94
C GLU A 86 14.98 -15.77 -9.77
#